data_AF-A0A1G3G3R0-F1
#
_entry.id   AF-A0A1G3G3R0-F1
#
_cell.length_a   1.000
_cell.length_b   1.000
_cell.length_c   1.000
_cell.angle_alpha   90.00
_cell.angle_beta   90.00
_cell.angle_gamma   90.00
#
_symmetry.space_group_name_H-M   'P 1'
#
loop_
_entity.id
_entity.type
_entity.pdbx_description
1 polymer ?
#
loop_
_entity_poly.entity_id
_entity_poly.type
_entity_poly.pdbx_seq_one_letter_code
_entity_poly.pdbx_strand_id
1 'polypeptide(L)'
;MNRRIRFAAALLAACTAPAFAQQGATTLSSVRVTRFVADCTSPRLPTQRQAGAWTGLHNLGQVYAARERLMAGIGRACQRHGVDRVQVVMRPLPHGEPRIVAMARQAR
;
A
#
# COMPACT_ATOMS: atom_id res chain seq x y z
N MET A 1 -12.24 34.08 -56.67
CA MET A 1 -13.65 34.50 -56.70
C MET A 1 -14.13 34.67 -55.26
N ASN A 2 -14.31 35.91 -54.84
CA ASN A 2 -14.65 36.31 -53.48
C ASN A 2 -16.13 36.02 -53.19
N ARG A 3 -16.44 35.41 -52.04
CA ARG A 3 -17.77 35.60 -51.45
C ARG A 3 -17.68 35.59 -49.92
N ARG A 4 -17.64 36.82 -49.41
CA ARG A 4 -17.70 37.19 -48.00
C ARG A 4 -19.14 36.96 -47.52
N ILE A 5 -19.32 36.20 -46.44
CA ILE A 5 -20.56 36.22 -45.66
C ILE A 5 -20.16 36.58 -44.23
N ARG A 6 -20.68 37.72 -43.76
CA ARG A 6 -20.49 38.27 -42.41
C ARG A 6 -21.76 38.03 -41.60
N PHE A 7 -21.59 37.98 -40.27
CA PHE A 7 -22.59 38.01 -39.18
C PHE A 7 -23.32 36.67 -38.97
N ALA A 8 -23.53 36.16 -37.75
CA ALA A 8 -23.75 36.84 -36.49
C ALA A 8 -23.17 36.03 -35.30
N ALA A 9 -22.78 36.77 -34.26
CA ALA A 9 -22.42 36.24 -32.96
C ALA A 9 -23.67 35.76 -32.21
N ALA A 10 -23.59 34.59 -31.58
CA ALA A 10 -24.40 34.25 -30.42
C ALA A 10 -23.57 33.31 -29.53
N LEU A 11 -23.00 33.91 -28.47
CA LEU A 11 -22.50 33.21 -27.30
C LEU A 11 -23.62 32.40 -26.67
N LEU A 12 -23.41 31.10 -26.48
CA LEU A 12 -24.09 30.33 -25.44
C LEU A 12 -23.07 29.39 -24.80
N ALA A 13 -22.48 29.91 -23.73
CA ALA A 13 -21.76 29.14 -22.74
C ALA A 13 -22.73 28.16 -22.07
N ALA A 14 -22.43 26.87 -22.15
CA ALA A 14 -22.92 25.89 -21.20
C ALA A 14 -21.79 24.90 -20.95
N CYS A 15 -20.95 25.23 -19.97
CA CYS A 15 -20.00 24.32 -19.37
C CYS A 15 -20.76 23.15 -18.73
N THR A 16 -20.96 22.05 -19.45
CA THR A 16 -21.32 20.78 -18.82
C THR A 16 -20.03 20.09 -18.40
N ALA A 17 -19.44 20.57 -17.31
CA ALA A 17 -18.46 19.78 -16.58
C ALA A 17 -19.21 18.54 -16.06
N PRO A 18 -18.76 17.30 -16.33
CA PRO A 18 -19.23 16.17 -15.57
C PRO A 18 -18.78 16.40 -14.13
N ALA A 19 -19.70 16.85 -13.29
CA ALA A 19 -19.59 16.73 -11.86
C ALA A 19 -19.55 15.23 -11.58
N PHE A 20 -18.34 14.67 -11.51
CA PHE A 20 -18.14 13.35 -10.93
C PHE A 20 -18.59 13.45 -9.48
N ALA A 21 -19.83 13.04 -9.26
CA ALA A 21 -20.44 12.88 -7.96
C ALA A 21 -19.49 12.05 -7.10
N GLN A 22 -18.92 12.71 -6.09
CA GLN A 22 -18.18 12.08 -5.00
C GLN A 22 -19.18 11.34 -4.11
N GLN A 23 -19.69 10.20 -4.59
CA GLN A 23 -20.53 9.31 -3.79
C GLN A 23 -19.99 7.90 -3.91
N GLY A 24 -19.27 7.46 -2.87
CA GLY A 24 -18.75 6.10 -2.83
C GLY A 24 -17.88 5.84 -1.62
N ALA A 25 -18.48 5.98 -0.43
CA ALA A 25 -18.05 5.39 0.83
C ALA A 25 -16.64 5.76 1.33
N THR A 26 -16.64 6.47 2.45
CA THR A 26 -15.67 6.35 3.54
C THR A 26 -15.38 4.86 3.79
N THR A 27 -14.42 4.27 3.08
CA THR A 27 -13.93 2.93 3.42
C THR A 27 -13.17 3.09 4.73
N LEU A 28 -13.80 2.62 5.80
CA LEU A 28 -13.24 2.39 7.13
C LEU A 28 -11.74 2.05 7.02
N SER A 29 -10.93 2.85 7.73
CA SER A 29 -9.47 2.74 7.85
C SER A 29 -8.97 1.32 7.64
N SER A 30 -8.05 1.15 6.68
CA SER A 30 -7.34 -0.10 6.44
C SER A 30 -6.88 -0.69 7.78
N VAL A 31 -7.57 -1.73 8.25
CA VAL A 31 -7.23 -2.38 9.51
C VAL A 31 -5.87 -3.06 9.31
N ARG A 32 -4.80 -2.40 9.76
CA ARG A 32 -3.46 -2.97 9.79
C ARG A 32 -3.42 -3.96 10.93
N VAL A 33 -3.57 -5.25 10.60
CA VAL A 33 -3.40 -6.32 11.58
C VAL A 33 -1.89 -6.55 11.77
N THR A 34 -1.38 -6.23 12.96
CA THR A 34 -0.02 -6.57 13.36
C THR A 34 0.06 -8.09 13.54
N ARG A 35 0.88 -8.75 12.72
CA ARG A 35 1.04 -10.21 12.74
C ARG A 35 2.25 -10.67 13.54
N PHE A 36 3.25 -9.81 13.65
CA PHE A 36 4.53 -10.14 14.27
C PHE A 36 5.25 -8.88 14.73
N VAL A 37 6.04 -8.99 15.79
CA VAL A 37 6.92 -7.92 16.28
C VAL A 37 8.33 -8.47 16.35
N ALA A 38 9.25 -7.86 15.62
CA ALA A 38 10.67 -8.14 15.69
C ALA A 38 11.33 -7.19 16.69
N ASP A 39 12.08 -7.75 17.64
CA ASP A 39 12.99 -7.01 18.51
C ASP A 39 14.30 -6.74 17.74
N CYS A 40 14.75 -5.50 17.65
CA CYS A 40 15.95 -5.16 16.88
C CYS A 40 17.25 -5.53 17.58
N THR A 41 17.24 -5.76 18.90
CA THR A 41 18.41 -6.22 19.67
C THR A 41 18.63 -7.73 19.52
N SER A 42 17.55 -8.49 19.31
CA SER A 42 17.62 -9.91 18.98
C SER A 42 16.49 -10.28 18.00
N PRO A 43 16.66 -9.99 16.70
CA PRO A 43 15.60 -10.15 15.72
C PRO A 43 15.31 -11.63 15.48
N ARG A 44 14.31 -12.14 16.20
CA ARG A 44 13.62 -13.36 15.78
C ARG A 44 12.94 -13.07 14.46
N LEU A 45 13.28 -13.84 13.45
CA LEU A 45 12.75 -13.66 12.11
C LEU A 45 11.59 -14.62 11.85
N PRO A 46 10.59 -14.24 11.03
CA PRO A 46 9.45 -15.10 10.75
C PRO A 46 9.82 -16.40 10.03
N THR A 47 9.16 -17.48 10.39
CA THR A 47 9.29 -18.77 9.71
C THR A 47 8.63 -18.73 8.33
N GLN A 48 9.01 -19.64 7.42
CA GLN A 48 8.39 -19.76 6.10
C GLN A 48 6.89 -20.08 6.19
N ARG A 49 6.49 -20.92 7.15
CA ARG A 49 5.07 -21.23 7.42
C ARG A 49 4.28 -19.99 7.85
N GLN A 50 4.84 -19.15 8.72
CA GLN A 50 4.21 -17.90 9.12
C GLN A 50 4.07 -16.93 7.95
N ALA A 51 5.13 -16.78 7.14
CA ALA A 51 5.10 -15.93 5.95
C ALA A 51 4.01 -16.38 4.98
N GLY A 52 3.89 -17.68 4.71
CA GLY A 52 2.85 -18.23 3.84
C GLY A 52 1.45 -18.02 4.39
N ALA A 53 1.24 -18.22 5.70
CA ALA A 53 -0.05 -17.97 6.35
C ALA A 53 -0.47 -16.48 6.30
N TRP A 54 0.49 -15.56 6.25
CA TRP A 54 0.20 -14.13 6.18
C TRP A 54 -0.09 -13.64 4.75
N THR A 55 0.67 -14.12 3.77
CA THR A 55 0.47 -13.73 2.36
C THR A 55 -0.66 -14.49 1.68
N GLY A 56 -1.05 -15.65 2.20
CA GLY A 56 -1.96 -16.57 1.51
C GLY A 56 -1.33 -17.25 0.28
N LEU A 57 0.01 -17.20 0.15
CA LEU A 57 0.70 -17.83 -0.96
C LEU A 57 0.80 -19.34 -0.73
N HIS A 58 0.47 -20.11 -1.76
CA HIS A 58 0.50 -21.57 -1.73
C HIS A 58 1.75 -22.16 -2.42
N ASN A 59 2.44 -21.38 -3.25
CA ASN A 59 3.69 -21.78 -3.87
C ASN A 59 4.88 -21.53 -2.93
N LEU A 60 5.63 -22.59 -2.58
CA LEU A 60 6.74 -22.50 -1.64
C LEU A 60 7.84 -21.51 -2.08
N GLY A 61 8.12 -21.41 -3.38
CA GLY A 61 9.08 -20.46 -3.94
C GLY A 61 8.63 -19.01 -3.78
N GLN A 62 7.35 -18.72 -4.03
CA GLN A 62 6.78 -17.39 -3.78
C GLN A 62 6.77 -17.05 -2.29
N VAL A 63 6.43 -18.00 -1.41
CA VAL A 63 6.50 -17.82 0.04
C VAL A 63 7.93 -17.51 0.48
N TYR A 64 8.92 -18.24 -0.04
CA TYR A 64 10.34 -17.97 0.24
C TYR A 64 10.73 -16.56 -0.20
N ALA A 65 10.42 -16.17 -1.43
CA ALA A 65 10.76 -14.83 -1.93
C ALA A 65 10.05 -13.72 -1.14
N ALA A 66 8.80 -13.92 -0.72
CA ALA A 66 8.08 -12.97 0.13
C ALA A 66 8.73 -12.84 1.51
N ARG A 67 9.15 -13.97 2.11
CA ARG A 67 9.88 -14.01 3.38
C ARG A 67 11.21 -13.27 3.29
N GLU A 68 12.02 -13.51 2.27
CA GLU A 68 13.31 -12.83 2.10
C GLU A 68 13.14 -11.31 2.00
N ARG A 69 12.15 -10.84 1.21
CA ARG A 69 11.82 -9.41 1.12
C ARG A 69 11.40 -8.82 2.48
N LEU A 70 10.63 -9.57 3.26
CA LEU A 70 10.22 -9.16 4.59
C LEU A 70 11.41 -9.06 5.55
N MET A 71 12.31 -10.05 5.55
CA MET A 71 13.52 -10.04 6.39
C MET A 71 14.42 -8.87 6.07
N ALA A 72 14.66 -8.60 4.78
CA ALA A 72 15.39 -7.43 4.35
C ALA A 72 14.70 -6.12 4.80
N GLY A 73 13.36 -6.08 4.77
CA GLY A 73 12.57 -4.96 5.29
C GLY A 73 12.73 -4.75 6.81
N ILE A 74 12.70 -5.83 7.59
CA ILE A 74 12.93 -5.81 9.05
C ILE A 74 14.34 -5.32 9.34
N GLY A 75 15.35 -5.88 8.67
CA GLY A 75 16.76 -5.48 8.86
C GLY A 75 16.98 -3.99 8.58
N ARG A 76 16.47 -3.47 7.45
CA ARG A 76 16.55 -2.04 7.13
C ARG A 76 15.81 -1.16 8.14
N ALA A 77 14.69 -1.63 8.68
CA ALA A 77 13.93 -0.88 9.66
C ALA A 77 14.64 -0.83 11.02
N CYS A 78 15.27 -1.92 11.45
CA CYS A 78 16.06 -2.00 12.68
C CYS A 78 17.36 -1.20 12.64
N GLN A 79 17.92 -0.95 11.46
CA GLN A 79 19.11 -0.09 11.30
C GLN A 79 18.81 1.40 11.50
N ARG A 80 17.54 1.81 11.61
CA ARG A 80 17.19 3.21 11.84
C ARG A 80 17.44 3.61 13.29
N HIS A 81 17.98 4.81 13.49
CA HIS A 81 18.27 5.34 14.82
C HIS A 81 17.00 5.43 15.69
N GLY A 82 17.10 4.96 16.94
CA GLY A 82 16.00 4.98 17.92
C GLY A 82 14.90 3.93 17.69
N VAL A 83 15.15 2.92 16.85
CA VAL A 83 14.22 1.80 16.63
C VAL A 83 14.68 0.58 17.43
N ASP A 84 13.91 0.21 18.44
CA ASP A 84 14.08 -1.01 19.23
C ASP A 84 13.18 -2.15 18.73
N ARG A 85 12.06 -1.82 18.06
CA ARG A 85 11.05 -2.78 17.62
C ARG A 85 10.51 -2.47 16.24
N VAL A 86 10.28 -3.52 15.46
CA VAL A 86 9.66 -3.44 14.14
C VAL A 86 8.39 -4.26 14.14
N GLN A 87 7.26 -3.62 13.84
CA GLN A 87 5.99 -4.30 13.64
C GLN A 87 5.85 -4.75 12.21
N VAL A 88 5.51 -6.01 12.03
CA VAL A 88 5.14 -6.57 10.74
C VAL A 88 3.63 -6.50 10.61
N VAL A 89 3.17 -5.75 9.62
CA VAL A 89 1.74 -5.55 9.34
C VAL A 89 1.39 -6.10 7.97
N MET A 90 0.15 -6.57 7.84
CA MET A 90 -0.44 -6.86 6.54
C MET A 90 -1.09 -5.61 5.98
N ARG A 91 -0.72 -5.25 4.76
CA ARG A 91 -1.48 -4.27 3.98
C ARG A 91 -2.32 -5.01 2.94
N PRO A 92 -3.64 -5.14 3.14
CA PRO A 92 -4.51 -5.60 2.07
C PRO A 92 -4.38 -4.60 0.92
N LEU A 93 -4.09 -5.11 -0.28
CA LEU A 93 -4.09 -4.30 -1.50
C LEU A 93 -5.47 -4.47 -2.16
N PRO A 94 -6.10 -3.37 -2.62
CA PRO A 94 -7.45 -3.44 -3.18
C PRO A 94 -7.52 -4.42 -4.35
N HIS A 95 -6.50 -4.48 -5.22
CA HIS A 95 -6.38 -5.46 -6.30
C HIS A 95 -4.94 -6.03 -6.31
N GLY A 96 -4.73 -7.21 -5.73
CA GLY A 96 -3.44 -7.91 -5.76
C GLY A 96 -3.15 -8.74 -4.50
N GLU A 97 -2.01 -9.46 -4.52
CA GLU A 97 -1.57 -10.28 -3.39
C GLU A 97 -1.30 -9.42 -2.13
N PRO A 98 -1.73 -9.86 -0.94
CA PRO A 98 -1.45 -9.16 0.31
C PRO A 98 0.06 -8.98 0.50
N ARG A 99 0.50 -7.73 0.69
CA ARG A 99 1.92 -7.46 0.97
C ARG A 99 2.15 -7.39 2.47
N ILE A 100 3.13 -8.17 2.92
CA ILE A 100 3.68 -8.03 4.27
C ILE A 100 4.68 -6.87 4.27
N VAL A 101 4.54 -5.94 5.22
CA VAL A 101 5.43 -4.77 5.32
C VAL A 101 5.97 -4.66 6.75
N ALA A 102 7.26 -4.37 6.85
CA ALA A 102 7.92 -4.00 8.11
C ALA A 102 7.73 -2.51 8.39
N MET A 103 7.17 -2.18 9.54
CA MET A 103 6.98 -0.82 10.05
C MET A 103 7.81 -0.63 11.31
N ALA A 104 8.77 0.29 11.27
CA ALA A 104 9.53 0.67 12.45
C ALA A 104 8.61 1.31 13.50
N ARG A 105 8.75 0.90 14.75
CA ARG A 105 8.22 1.63 15.90
C ARG A 105 9.42 2.21 16.64
N GLN A 106 9.42 3.51 16.88
CA GLN A 106 10.44 4.11 17.73
C GLN A 106 10.14 3.78 19.19
N ALA A 107 11.18 3.46 19.95
CA ALA A 107 11.09 3.44 21.41
C ALA A 107 10.82 4.88 21.86
N ARG A 108 9.88 5.05 22.78
CA ARG A 108 9.63 6.35 23.43
C ARG A 108 10.66 6.59 24.50
#